data_AF-A0A3Q9SCG2-F1
#
_entry.id   AF-A0A3Q9SCG2-F1
#
_cell.length_a   1.000
_cell.length_b   1.000
_cell.length_c   1.000
_cell.angle_alpha   90.00
_cell.angle_beta   90.00
_cell.angle_gamma   90.00
#
_symmetry.space_group_name_H-M   'P 1'
#
loop_
_entity.id
_entity.type
_entity.pdbx_description
1 polymer ?
#
loop_
_entity_poly.entity_id
_entity_poly.type
_entity_poly.pdbx_seq_one_letter_code
_entity_poly.pdbx_strand_id
1 'polypeptide(L)'
;MKGSKKKYAVAIVAFIIFVGLFILGLKANKIYSNVITNKQIASQKEQAKSTNKINKDTKSKNSTNPSTVTSDGIVKVTAKDPKSKCTFQIIDTVHGNKMILAKDVDSSMEGQNVGYITERILDNAKINYRCTGSVSTIYFAAINGLEEKKAGKLSGWCYYMRKKGDNAFHKPNVGSGQWTWHSGDVIVWRYLADGIHDGYEGDWGKSSF
;
A
#
# COMPACT_ATOMS: atom_id res chain seq x y z
N MET A 1 -35.47 -7.41 -50.81
CA MET A 1 -34.25 -7.15 -50.00
C MET A 1 -34.31 -5.81 -49.22
N LYS A 2 -35.41 -5.50 -48.50
CA LYS A 2 -35.61 -4.20 -47.82
C LYS A 2 -35.73 -4.26 -46.28
N GLY A 3 -35.81 -5.45 -45.69
CA GLY A 3 -36.06 -5.64 -44.24
C GLY A 3 -34.83 -5.72 -43.34
N SER A 4 -33.64 -6.01 -43.88
CA SER A 4 -32.42 -6.21 -43.08
C SER A 4 -31.75 -4.88 -42.69
N LYS A 5 -31.73 -3.88 -43.58
CA LYS A 5 -31.05 -2.58 -43.36
C LYS A 5 -31.59 -1.80 -42.14
N LYS A 6 -32.90 -1.89 -41.86
CA LYS A 6 -33.52 -1.22 -40.71
C LYS A 6 -33.13 -1.85 -39.37
N LYS A 7 -32.92 -3.17 -39.33
CA LYS A 7 -32.51 -3.89 -38.10
C LYS A 7 -31.06 -3.56 -37.71
N TYR A 8 -30.17 -3.43 -38.70
CA TYR A 8 -28.78 -3.01 -38.46
C TYR A 8 -28.69 -1.55 -38.00
N ALA A 9 -29.53 -0.65 -38.54
CA ALA A 9 -29.57 0.74 -38.10
C ALA A 9 -29.95 0.87 -36.61
N VAL A 10 -30.96 0.10 -36.16
CA VAL A 10 -31.38 0.08 -34.75
C VAL A 10 -30.29 -0.48 -33.82
N ALA A 11 -29.61 -1.55 -34.25
CA ALA A 11 -28.52 -2.14 -33.47
C ALA A 11 -27.30 -1.21 -33.33
N ILE A 12 -26.95 -0.47 -34.38
CA ILE A 12 -25.84 0.49 -34.36
C ILE A 12 -26.15 1.67 -33.42
N VAL A 13 -27.39 2.19 -33.45
CA VAL A 13 -27.81 3.27 -32.53
C VAL A 13 -27.78 2.80 -31.07
N ALA A 14 -28.25 1.58 -30.79
CA ALA A 14 -28.20 1.01 -29.43
C ALA A 14 -26.76 0.82 -28.93
N PHE A 15 -25.83 0.39 -29.80
CA PHE A 15 -24.42 0.23 -29.44
C PHE A 15 -23.73 1.56 -29.14
N ILE A 16 -24.00 2.61 -29.92
CA ILE A 16 -23.46 3.96 -29.67
C ILE A 16 -23.95 4.52 -28.33
N ILE A 17 -25.23 4.31 -28.00
CA ILE A 17 -25.78 4.70 -26.70
C ILE A 17 -25.09 3.95 -25.56
N PHE A 18 -24.87 2.64 -25.72
CA PHE A 18 -24.19 1.82 -24.71
C PHE A 18 -22.74 2.25 -24.48
N VAL A 19 -21.99 2.51 -25.56
CA VAL A 19 -20.61 3.01 -25.48
C VAL A 19 -20.58 4.41 -24.85
N GLY A 20 -21.54 5.28 -25.18
CA GLY A 20 -21.68 6.60 -24.55
C GLY A 20 -21.93 6.52 -23.04
N LEU A 21 -22.85 5.66 -22.60
CA LEU A 21 -23.14 5.41 -21.19
C LEU A 21 -21.95 4.78 -20.45
N PHE A 22 -21.20 3.88 -21.11
CA PHE A 22 -20.02 3.25 -20.54
C PHE A 22 -18.88 4.27 -20.33
N ILE A 23 -18.65 5.18 -21.29
CA ILE A 23 -17.65 6.26 -21.16
C ILE A 23 -18.07 7.28 -20.09
N LEU A 24 -19.37 7.60 -19.98
CA LEU A 24 -19.92 8.43 -18.90
C LEU A 24 -19.73 7.78 -17.52
N GLY A 25 -19.96 6.47 -17.40
CA GLY A 25 -19.73 5.71 -16.17
C GLY A 25 -18.27 5.72 -15.70
N LEU A 26 -17.32 5.57 -16.64
CA LEU A 26 -15.88 5.67 -16.32
C LEU A 26 -15.48 7.07 -15.86
N LYS A 27 -16.03 8.13 -16.47
CA LYS A 27 -15.76 9.53 -16.04
C LYS A 27 -16.41 9.88 -14.71
N ALA A 28 -17.61 9.38 -14.44
CA ALA A 28 -18.32 9.63 -13.19
C ALA A 28 -17.55 9.06 -11.99
N ASN A 29 -16.92 7.88 -12.12
CA ASN A 29 -16.14 7.25 -11.06
C ASN A 29 -14.94 8.12 -10.60
N LYS A 30 -14.37 8.94 -11.50
CA LYS A 30 -13.29 9.89 -11.18
C LYS A 30 -13.77 11.18 -10.49
N ILE A 31 -15.05 11.52 -10.59
CA ILE A 31 -15.63 12.75 -10.00
C ILE A 31 -16.25 12.45 -8.63
N TYR A 32 -16.85 11.26 -8.43
CA TYR A 32 -17.40 10.86 -7.14
C TYR A 32 -16.34 10.70 -6.02
N SER A 33 -15.06 10.47 -6.36
CA SER A 33 -13.97 10.44 -5.39
C SER A 33 -13.64 11.81 -4.79
N ASN A 34 -13.98 12.92 -5.46
CA ASN A 34 -13.58 14.26 -5.04
C ASN A 34 -14.66 15.02 -4.24
N VAL A 35 -15.94 14.62 -4.35
CA VAL A 35 -17.05 15.30 -3.67
C VAL A 35 -17.26 14.81 -2.23
N ILE A 36 -16.86 13.58 -1.90
CA ILE A 36 -16.96 13.04 -0.53
C ILE A 36 -15.87 13.63 0.39
N THR A 37 -14.74 14.10 -0.16
CA THR A 37 -13.60 14.68 0.57
C THR A 37 -13.94 15.96 1.35
N ASN A 38 -14.91 16.76 0.91
CA ASN A 38 -15.21 18.05 1.54
C ASN A 38 -16.23 18.00 2.69
N LYS A 39 -16.90 16.86 2.95
CA LYS A 39 -17.89 16.77 4.04
C LYS A 39 -17.32 16.26 5.36
N GLN A 40 -16.06 15.78 5.38
CA GLN A 40 -15.43 15.19 6.57
C GLN A 40 -14.34 16.07 7.23
N ILE A 41 -13.97 17.21 6.62
CA ILE A 41 -12.99 18.16 7.19
C ILE A 41 -13.57 18.92 8.41
N ALA A 42 -14.90 18.93 8.59
CA ALA A 42 -15.55 19.66 9.68
C ALA A 42 -15.59 18.93 11.05
N SER A 43 -15.14 17.66 11.14
CA SER A 43 -15.32 16.84 12.35
C SER A 43 -14.03 16.55 13.13
N GLN A 44 -12.88 17.09 12.74
CA GLN A 44 -11.57 16.80 13.38
C GLN A 44 -10.99 17.97 14.20
N LYS A 45 -11.82 18.86 14.74
CA LYS A 45 -11.34 20.02 15.55
C LYS A 45 -11.60 19.95 17.06
N GLU A 46 -11.93 18.78 17.62
CA GLU A 46 -12.30 18.66 19.05
C GLU A 46 -11.49 17.67 19.91
N GLN A 47 -10.29 17.25 19.49
CA GLN A 47 -9.37 16.54 20.39
C GLN A 47 -7.96 17.12 20.37
N ALA A 48 -7.84 18.35 20.85
CA ALA A 48 -6.56 18.90 21.30
C ALA A 48 -6.78 19.76 22.55
N LYS A 49 -6.89 19.12 23.72
CA LYS A 49 -6.67 19.78 25.02
C LYS A 49 -6.40 18.76 26.13
N SER A 50 -5.18 18.83 26.69
CA SER A 50 -4.70 18.35 28.00
C SER A 50 -3.34 17.65 27.89
N THR A 51 -2.31 17.82 28.73
CA THR A 51 -1.58 18.97 29.31
C THR A 51 -0.31 18.36 29.96
N ASN A 52 0.84 19.01 29.75
CA ASN A 52 2.09 19.07 30.54
C ASN A 52 3.07 17.88 30.79
N LYS A 53 4.33 18.17 30.36
CA LYS A 53 5.64 18.10 31.05
C LYS A 53 5.96 16.94 32.01
N ILE A 54 7.12 16.31 31.77
CA ILE A 54 8.31 16.27 32.67
C ILE A 54 9.55 15.86 31.86
N ASN A 55 10.71 16.20 32.42
CA ASN A 55 12.01 16.51 31.85
C ASN A 55 13.02 15.35 31.99
N LYS A 56 14.04 15.40 31.12
CA LYS A 56 15.46 15.00 31.30
C LYS A 56 15.92 13.54 31.38
N ASP A 57 16.93 13.32 30.53
CA ASP A 57 18.11 12.45 30.62
C ASP A 57 17.89 10.93 30.64
N THR A 58 18.44 10.24 29.62
CA THR A 58 19.66 9.41 29.78
C THR A 58 19.97 8.63 28.49
N LYS A 59 21.14 8.96 27.90
CA LYS A 59 22.11 8.05 27.28
C LYS A 59 21.74 7.37 25.96
N SER A 60 22.22 8.04 24.91
CA SER A 60 22.61 7.50 23.60
C SER A 60 23.10 6.05 23.68
N LYS A 61 22.37 5.15 23.03
CA LYS A 61 22.85 3.87 22.56
C LYS A 61 22.64 3.83 21.05
N ASN A 62 23.74 3.67 20.34
CA ASN A 62 23.86 3.46 18.90
C ASN A 62 22.69 2.64 18.34
N SER A 63 21.86 3.30 17.52
CA SER A 63 20.97 2.61 16.58
C SER A 63 21.53 2.83 15.18
N THR A 64 22.49 2.00 14.79
CA THR A 64 22.84 1.83 13.38
C THR A 64 21.76 0.95 12.76
N ASN A 65 20.81 1.57 12.09
CA ASN A 65 20.29 1.02 10.84
C ASN A 65 19.79 2.18 9.99
N PRO A 66 20.11 2.15 8.70
CA PRO A 66 19.00 1.91 7.81
C PRO A 66 19.36 0.85 6.77
N SER A 67 18.34 0.07 6.38
CA SER A 67 18.13 -0.49 5.04
C SER A 67 19.36 -0.65 4.15
N THR A 68 19.67 -1.90 3.79
CA THR A 68 20.74 -2.21 2.84
C THR A 68 20.16 -2.82 1.58
N VAL A 69 20.27 -2.06 0.48
CA VAL A 69 20.29 -2.65 -0.85
C VAL A 69 21.75 -2.71 -1.25
N THR A 70 22.27 -3.91 -1.43
CA THR A 70 23.66 -4.07 -1.86
C THR A 70 23.74 -3.99 -3.37
N SER A 71 24.93 -3.67 -3.89
CA SER A 71 25.24 -3.64 -5.33
C SER A 71 24.90 -4.95 -6.05
N ASP A 72 24.71 -6.05 -5.32
CA ASP A 72 24.31 -7.37 -5.82
C ASP A 72 22.80 -7.54 -6.05
N GLY A 73 22.01 -6.47 -5.87
CA GLY A 73 20.56 -6.48 -6.04
C GLY A 73 19.79 -7.20 -4.92
N ILE A 74 20.43 -7.41 -3.76
CA ILE A 74 19.75 -8.00 -2.59
C ILE A 74 18.93 -6.91 -1.90
N VAL A 75 17.68 -7.24 -1.61
CA VAL A 75 16.65 -6.35 -1.10
C VAL A 75 16.22 -6.82 0.29
N LYS A 76 16.40 -5.96 1.31
CA LYS A 76 15.94 -6.14 2.70
C LYS A 76 15.76 -4.79 3.41
N VAL A 77 14.75 -4.66 4.27
CA VAL A 77 14.46 -3.40 5.01
C VAL A 77 15.38 -3.26 6.23
N THR A 78 15.72 -4.37 6.88
CA THR A 78 16.65 -4.41 8.00
C THR A 78 17.68 -5.52 7.79
N ALA A 79 18.82 -5.42 8.48
CA ALA A 79 19.90 -6.42 8.36
C ALA A 79 19.46 -7.85 8.69
N LYS A 80 18.43 -8.00 9.55
CA LYS A 80 17.89 -9.28 10.00
C LYS A 80 16.95 -9.91 8.98
N ASP A 81 16.22 -9.11 8.19
CA ASP A 81 15.20 -9.63 7.28
C ASP A 81 15.81 -10.62 6.25
N PRO A 82 15.03 -11.63 5.81
CA PRO A 82 15.48 -12.58 4.80
C PRO A 82 15.88 -11.89 3.48
N LYS A 83 16.89 -12.45 2.81
CA LYS A 83 17.43 -11.91 1.55
C LYS A 83 16.55 -12.34 0.37
N SER A 84 16.21 -11.40 -0.50
CA SER A 84 15.60 -11.69 -1.80
C SER A 84 16.09 -10.69 -2.85
N LYS A 85 16.00 -11.06 -4.12
CA LYS A 85 16.25 -10.16 -5.26
C LYS A 85 14.97 -9.58 -5.85
N CYS A 86 13.81 -10.03 -5.39
CA CYS A 86 12.53 -9.63 -5.92
C CYS A 86 12.11 -8.23 -5.46
N THR A 87 11.35 -7.55 -6.33
CA THR A 87 10.85 -6.19 -6.08
C THR A 87 9.60 -6.13 -5.18
N PHE A 88 8.93 -7.26 -4.92
CA PHE A 88 7.84 -7.36 -3.96
C PHE A 88 8.10 -8.48 -2.95
N GLN A 89 7.98 -8.18 -1.66
CA GLN A 89 8.22 -9.14 -0.58
C GLN A 89 7.18 -9.03 0.53
N ILE A 90 6.84 -10.17 1.14
CA ILE A 90 6.01 -10.26 2.34
C ILE A 90 6.75 -11.11 3.37
N ILE A 91 7.01 -10.52 4.53
CA ILE A 91 7.89 -11.09 5.55
C ILE A 91 7.15 -11.13 6.89
N ASP A 92 7.11 -12.30 7.51
CA ASP A 92 6.73 -12.45 8.91
C ASP A 92 7.97 -12.30 9.80
N THR A 93 8.16 -11.10 10.36
CA THR A 93 9.33 -10.83 11.23
C THR A 93 9.13 -11.32 12.66
N VAL A 94 7.90 -11.69 13.03
CA VAL A 94 7.53 -12.09 14.39
C VAL A 94 7.77 -13.58 14.61
N HIS A 95 7.38 -14.44 13.66
CA HIS A 95 7.48 -15.89 13.82
C HIS A 95 8.66 -16.47 13.03
N GLY A 96 9.87 -16.17 13.51
CA GLY A 96 11.10 -16.75 12.95
C GLY A 96 11.60 -16.06 11.68
N ASN A 97 11.14 -14.84 11.40
CA ASN A 97 11.65 -13.99 10.32
C ASN A 97 11.55 -14.66 8.93
N LYS A 98 10.35 -15.14 8.63
CA LYS A 98 10.04 -15.99 7.48
C LYS A 98 9.62 -15.17 6.26
N MET A 99 10.22 -15.46 5.11
CA MET A 99 9.71 -14.99 3.81
C MET A 99 8.42 -15.75 3.48
N ILE A 100 7.28 -15.06 3.43
CA ILE A 100 5.99 -15.63 3.03
C ILE A 100 5.88 -15.64 1.51
N LEU A 101 6.26 -14.53 0.87
CA LEU A 101 6.20 -14.38 -0.58
C LEU A 101 7.31 -13.45 -1.04
N ALA A 102 7.97 -13.81 -2.13
CA ALA A 102 8.86 -12.94 -2.88
C ALA A 102 8.56 -13.10 -4.37
N LYS A 103 8.27 -12.01 -5.06
CA LYS A 103 7.94 -12.01 -6.48
C LYS A 103 8.26 -10.65 -7.09
N ASP A 104 8.56 -10.60 -8.38
CA ASP A 104 8.66 -9.33 -9.07
C ASP A 104 7.27 -8.76 -9.39
N VAL A 105 7.11 -7.45 -9.20
CA VAL A 105 5.94 -6.72 -9.68
C VAL A 105 5.96 -6.72 -11.20
N ASP A 106 4.85 -7.12 -11.82
CA ASP A 106 4.72 -7.11 -13.27
C ASP A 106 4.68 -5.67 -13.80
N SER A 107 5.44 -5.42 -14.87
CA SER A 107 5.40 -4.16 -15.63
C SER A 107 4.00 -3.73 -16.07
N SER A 108 3.06 -4.66 -16.23
CA SER A 108 1.66 -4.35 -16.54
C SER A 108 0.94 -3.61 -15.41
N MET A 109 1.52 -3.54 -14.21
CA MET A 109 0.99 -2.82 -13.04
C MET A 109 1.60 -1.42 -12.87
N GLU A 110 2.34 -0.92 -13.87
CA GLU A 110 2.88 0.44 -13.88
C GLU A 110 1.79 1.48 -13.57
N GLY A 111 2.10 2.40 -12.64
CA GLY A 111 1.18 3.47 -12.24
C GLY A 111 0.01 3.03 -11.37
N GLN A 112 -0.06 1.76 -10.97
CA GLN A 112 -1.04 1.29 -10.00
C GLN A 112 -0.61 1.61 -8.56
N ASN A 113 -1.58 1.67 -7.65
CA ASN A 113 -1.26 1.86 -6.24
C ASN A 113 -0.77 0.56 -5.58
N VAL A 114 0.04 0.69 -4.53
CA VAL A 114 0.63 -0.44 -3.78
C VAL A 114 -0.45 -1.37 -3.22
N GLY A 115 -1.59 -0.83 -2.80
CA GLY A 115 -2.73 -1.62 -2.33
C GLY A 115 -3.23 -2.60 -3.40
N TYR A 116 -3.56 -2.07 -4.59
CA TYR A 116 -3.98 -2.86 -5.74
C TYR A 116 -2.94 -3.91 -6.12
N ILE A 117 -1.66 -3.53 -6.18
CA ILE A 117 -0.56 -4.45 -6.52
C ILE A 117 -0.50 -5.59 -5.49
N THR A 118 -0.63 -5.27 -4.20
CA THR A 118 -0.59 -6.24 -3.11
C THR A 118 -1.76 -7.22 -3.22
N GLU A 119 -2.99 -6.74 -3.43
CA GLU A 119 -4.18 -7.59 -3.63
C GLU A 119 -3.97 -8.55 -4.81
N ARG A 120 -3.56 -8.03 -5.97
CA ARG A 120 -3.34 -8.85 -7.17
C ARG A 120 -2.27 -9.92 -6.99
N ILE A 121 -1.16 -9.58 -6.33
CA ILE A 121 -0.09 -10.53 -6.08
C ILE A 121 -0.55 -11.62 -5.11
N LEU A 122 -1.29 -11.26 -4.05
CA LEU A 122 -1.84 -12.20 -3.07
C LEU A 122 -2.89 -13.13 -3.67
N ASP A 123 -3.84 -12.59 -4.46
CA ASP A 123 -4.85 -13.36 -5.19
C ASP A 123 -4.21 -14.39 -6.11
N ASN A 124 -3.24 -13.97 -6.92
CA ASN A 124 -2.52 -14.84 -7.85
C ASN A 124 -1.73 -15.93 -7.11
N ALA A 125 -1.19 -15.61 -5.93
CA ALA A 125 -0.50 -16.57 -5.07
C ALA A 125 -1.47 -17.44 -4.24
N LYS A 126 -2.78 -17.18 -4.31
CA LYS A 126 -3.83 -17.82 -3.49
C LYS A 126 -3.56 -17.69 -1.99
N ILE A 127 -3.01 -16.55 -1.57
CA ILE A 127 -2.76 -16.24 -0.17
C ILE A 127 -3.95 -15.44 0.36
N ASN A 128 -4.61 -15.96 1.39
CA ASN A 128 -5.73 -15.28 2.02
C ASN A 128 -5.29 -13.98 2.69
N TYR A 129 -6.07 -12.93 2.49
CA TYR A 129 -5.87 -11.65 3.16
C TYR A 129 -7.21 -11.00 3.51
N ARG A 130 -7.16 -10.01 4.40
CA ARG A 130 -8.31 -9.17 4.76
C ARG A 130 -7.89 -7.72 4.70
N CYS A 131 -8.65 -6.93 3.97
CA CYS A 131 -8.49 -5.48 3.93
C CYS A 131 -9.60 -4.78 4.71
N THR A 132 -9.28 -3.63 5.28
CA THR A 132 -10.25 -2.64 5.78
C THR A 132 -10.00 -1.31 5.08
N GLY A 133 -10.97 -0.39 5.19
CA GLY A 133 -10.92 0.89 4.46
C GLY A 133 -11.32 0.75 2.99
N SER A 134 -11.16 1.84 2.24
CA SER A 134 -11.55 1.89 0.82
C SER A 134 -10.65 2.84 0.06
N VAL A 135 -10.35 2.51 -1.21
CA VAL A 135 -9.57 3.37 -2.11
C VAL A 135 -8.25 3.77 -1.46
N SER A 136 -8.08 5.05 -1.09
CA SER A 136 -6.86 5.60 -0.49
C SER A 136 -6.54 5.02 0.89
N THR A 137 -7.54 4.58 1.64
CA THR A 137 -7.38 4.15 3.04
C THR A 137 -7.23 2.65 3.22
N ILE A 138 -6.98 1.91 2.13
CA ILE A 138 -6.87 0.45 2.19
C ILE A 138 -5.73 0.03 3.14
N TYR A 139 -6.10 -0.78 4.13
CA TYR A 139 -5.24 -1.32 5.16
C TYR A 139 -5.35 -2.84 5.19
N PHE A 140 -4.21 -3.54 5.14
CA PHE A 140 -4.15 -5.00 5.19
C PHE A 140 -4.18 -5.48 6.64
N ALA A 141 -5.40 -5.71 7.16
CA ALA A 141 -5.63 -6.17 8.51
C ALA A 141 -5.22 -7.64 8.72
N ALA A 142 -5.09 -8.44 7.66
CA ALA A 142 -4.52 -9.77 7.73
C ALA A 142 -3.90 -10.21 6.41
N ILE A 143 -2.79 -10.95 6.46
CA ILE A 143 -2.20 -11.66 5.32
C ILE A 143 -1.72 -13.02 5.82
N ASN A 144 -2.02 -14.09 5.09
CA ASN A 144 -1.58 -15.45 5.40
C ASN A 144 -1.91 -15.92 6.84
N GLY A 145 -3.08 -15.54 7.36
CA GLY A 145 -3.53 -15.89 8.71
C GLY A 145 -2.85 -15.11 9.87
N LEU A 146 -1.98 -14.16 9.55
CA LEU A 146 -1.40 -13.22 10.51
C LEU A 146 -2.22 -11.94 10.50
N GLU A 147 -2.93 -11.70 11.58
CA GLU A 147 -3.87 -10.59 11.72
C GLU A 147 -3.24 -9.46 12.53
N GLU A 148 -3.66 -8.22 12.29
CA GLU A 148 -3.37 -7.12 13.20
C GLU A 148 -3.74 -7.51 14.64
N LYS A 149 -2.98 -6.99 15.60
CA LYS A 149 -3.17 -7.17 17.03
C LYS A 149 -2.96 -8.60 17.56
N LYS A 150 -2.77 -9.60 16.69
CA LYS A 150 -2.60 -11.02 17.06
C LYS A 150 -1.29 -11.30 17.80
N ALA A 151 -0.20 -10.61 17.47
CA ALA A 151 1.09 -10.69 18.17
C ALA A 151 1.27 -9.60 19.25
N GLY A 152 0.18 -8.94 19.67
CA GLY A 152 0.18 -7.84 20.64
C GLY A 152 -0.55 -6.62 20.11
N LYS A 153 -1.00 -5.71 20.99
CA LYS A 153 -1.92 -4.59 20.64
C LYS A 153 -1.42 -3.66 19.53
N LEU A 154 -0.11 -3.58 19.32
CA LEU A 154 0.52 -2.73 18.29
C LEU A 154 0.98 -3.54 17.08
N SER A 155 0.74 -4.85 17.06
CA SER A 155 1.19 -5.71 15.96
C SER A 155 0.34 -5.53 14.71
N GLY A 156 0.96 -5.70 13.54
CA GLY A 156 0.26 -5.56 12.28
C GLY A 156 1.20 -5.51 11.08
N TRP A 157 0.59 -5.34 9.90
CA TRP A 157 1.28 -5.23 8.63
C TRP A 157 1.69 -3.79 8.34
N CYS A 158 2.98 -3.57 8.13
CA CYS A 158 3.53 -2.30 7.65
C CYS A 158 4.18 -2.51 6.29
N TYR A 159 4.01 -1.55 5.39
CA TYR A 159 4.69 -1.56 4.09
C TYR A 159 5.80 -0.53 4.07
N TYR A 160 6.85 -0.87 3.32
CA TYR A 160 8.03 -0.06 3.13
C TYR A 160 8.31 0.02 1.64
N MET A 161 8.72 1.20 1.22
CA MET A 161 8.98 1.52 -0.17
C MET A 161 10.43 1.95 -0.32
N ARG A 162 11.03 1.55 -1.42
CA ARG A 162 12.28 2.16 -1.87
C ARG A 162 12.10 2.54 -3.32
N LYS A 163 12.31 3.81 -3.66
CA LYS A 163 12.21 4.22 -5.05
C LYS A 163 13.44 3.77 -5.82
N LYS A 164 13.27 3.61 -7.13
CA LYS A 164 14.42 3.40 -8.01
C LYS A 164 15.42 4.54 -7.85
N GLY A 165 16.66 4.20 -7.51
CA GLY A 165 17.74 5.16 -7.27
C GLY A 165 17.92 5.54 -5.79
N ASP A 166 16.98 5.17 -4.91
CA ASP A 166 17.15 5.35 -3.48
C ASP A 166 18.01 4.23 -2.90
N ASN A 167 18.80 4.60 -1.89
CA ASN A 167 19.67 3.69 -1.14
C ASN A 167 19.03 3.15 0.14
N ALA A 168 17.88 3.68 0.54
CA ALA A 168 17.19 3.31 1.78
C ALA A 168 15.70 3.07 1.53
N PHE A 169 15.09 2.21 2.35
CA PHE A 169 13.64 2.14 2.42
C PHE A 169 13.09 3.29 3.25
N HIS A 170 11.86 3.64 2.94
CA HIS A 170 11.03 4.57 3.67
C HIS A 170 9.74 3.88 4.07
N LYS A 171 9.21 4.26 5.23
CA LYS A 171 7.84 3.89 5.61
C LYS A 171 6.90 5.03 5.24
N PRO A 172 6.02 4.85 4.25
CA PRO A 172 5.13 5.94 3.86
C PRO A 172 4.16 6.32 4.99
N ASN A 173 3.84 7.61 5.07
CA ASN A 173 2.84 8.18 5.97
C ASN A 173 1.41 8.14 5.39
N VAL A 174 1.22 7.51 4.23
CA VAL A 174 -0.06 7.35 3.55
C VAL A 174 -0.45 5.89 3.47
N GLY A 175 -1.75 5.61 3.29
CA GLY A 175 -2.22 4.26 3.05
C GLY A 175 -1.65 3.67 1.75
N SER A 176 -1.53 2.35 1.68
CA SER A 176 -1.02 1.66 0.48
C SER A 176 -1.85 1.96 -0.79
N GLY A 177 -3.10 2.38 -0.62
CA GLY A 177 -3.99 2.80 -1.70
C GLY A 177 -3.70 4.19 -2.28
N GLN A 178 -2.81 4.97 -1.66
CA GLN A 178 -2.39 6.30 -2.15
C GLN A 178 -1.02 6.30 -2.79
N TRP A 179 -0.18 5.31 -2.49
CA TRP A 179 1.17 5.26 -3.05
C TRP A 179 1.15 4.65 -4.45
N THR A 180 1.49 5.43 -5.47
CA THR A 180 1.67 4.95 -6.84
C THR A 180 3.03 4.28 -7.00
N TRP A 181 3.03 3.04 -7.51
CA TRP A 181 4.25 2.29 -7.80
C TRP A 181 4.73 2.56 -9.23
N HIS A 182 6.05 2.63 -9.39
CA HIS A 182 6.73 2.73 -10.66
C HIS A 182 7.78 1.63 -10.83
N SER A 183 8.02 1.23 -12.08
CA SER A 183 8.99 0.19 -12.41
C SER A 183 10.39 0.49 -11.85
N GLY A 184 10.90 -0.47 -11.09
CA GLY A 184 12.17 -0.39 -10.36
C GLY A 184 12.03 0.03 -8.90
N ASP A 185 10.85 0.49 -8.47
CA ASP A 185 10.54 0.64 -7.06
C ASP A 185 10.37 -0.73 -6.41
N VAL A 186 10.70 -0.79 -5.12
CA VAL A 186 10.58 -2.00 -4.31
C VAL A 186 9.53 -1.81 -3.23
N ILE A 187 8.66 -2.80 -3.07
CA ILE A 187 7.63 -2.91 -2.03
C ILE A 187 8.02 -4.06 -1.08
N VAL A 188 8.07 -3.78 0.22
CA VAL A 188 8.23 -4.82 1.24
C VAL A 188 7.16 -4.67 2.31
N TRP A 189 6.38 -5.71 2.54
CA TRP A 189 5.48 -5.84 3.68
C TRP A 189 6.16 -6.61 4.80
N ARG A 190 6.11 -6.07 6.03
CA ARG A 190 6.59 -6.73 7.24
C ARG A 190 5.46 -6.84 8.24
N TYR A 191 5.25 -8.04 8.77
CA TYR A 191 4.44 -8.24 9.96
C TYR A 191 5.30 -7.97 11.19
N LEU A 192 4.88 -7.03 12.03
CA LEU A 192 5.66 -6.53 13.16
C LEU A 192 4.91 -6.77 14.47
N ALA A 193 5.67 -6.97 15.56
CA ALA A 193 5.10 -7.00 16.91
C ALA A 193 4.69 -5.60 17.41
N ASP A 194 5.42 -4.57 16.95
CA ASP A 194 5.11 -3.16 17.15
C ASP A 194 5.25 -2.43 15.81
N GLY A 195 4.11 -2.12 15.19
CA GLY A 195 4.04 -1.39 13.93
C GLY A 195 4.15 0.12 14.09
N ILE A 196 4.21 0.64 15.33
CA ILE A 196 4.42 2.06 15.61
C ILE A 196 5.90 2.32 15.82
N HIS A 197 6.58 1.52 16.65
CA HIS A 197 8.00 1.67 16.99
C HIS A 197 8.89 0.69 16.21
N ASP A 198 8.94 0.87 14.89
CA ASP A 198 9.61 -0.04 13.96
C ASP A 198 10.99 0.44 13.46
N GLY A 199 11.52 1.52 14.05
CA GLY A 199 12.76 2.17 13.64
C GLY A 199 12.61 3.14 12.47
N TYR A 200 11.38 3.38 11.98
CA TYR A 200 11.06 4.35 10.93
C TYR A 200 10.11 5.45 11.44
N GLU A 201 10.00 5.63 12.76
CA GLU A 201 9.09 6.58 13.42
C GLU A 201 9.37 8.02 12.98
N GLY A 202 10.64 8.32 12.67
CA GLY A 202 11.09 9.63 12.23
C GLY A 202 10.66 10.02 10.80
N ASP A 203 10.21 9.07 9.99
CA ASP A 203 9.74 9.28 8.61
C ASP A 203 8.21 9.52 8.54
N TRP A 204 7.49 9.21 9.62
CA TRP A 204 6.07 9.49 9.73
C TRP A 204 5.82 10.99 9.62
N GLY A 205 5.10 11.40 8.56
CA GLY A 205 4.76 12.80 8.32
C GLY A 205 5.83 13.62 7.61
N LYS A 206 7.01 13.06 7.31
CA LYS A 206 8.10 13.80 6.64
C LYS A 206 8.23 13.56 5.15
N SER A 207 7.67 12.46 4.64
CA SER A 207 7.51 12.28 3.21
C SER A 207 6.29 13.08 2.74
N SER A 208 6.49 14.38 2.50
CA SER A 208 5.56 15.17 1.71
C SER A 208 5.56 14.63 0.27
N PHE A 209 4.45 14.04 -0.14
CA PHE A 209 4.05 13.94 -1.54
C PHE A 209 2.91 14.93 -1.77
#